data_AF-A0A9D7ZZV7-F1
#
_entry.id   AF-A0A9D7ZZV7-F1
#
_cell.length_a   1.000
_cell.length_b   1.000
_cell.length_c   1.000
_cell.angle_alpha   90.00
_cell.angle_beta   90.00
_cell.angle_gamma   90.00
#
_symmetry.space_group_name_H-M   'P 1'
#
loop_
_entity.id
_entity.type
_entity.pdbx_description
1 polymer ?
#
loop_
_entity_poly.entity_id
_entity_poly.type
_entity_poly.pdbx_seq_one_letter_code
_entity_poly.pdbx_strand_id
1 'polypeptide(L)'
;MATSVKTAISMQEELFKKVNRLAGELNISRSKLFVMAVQDYIKKNESQNLLSQINKAFSDHPDSDEIKVHSKMLQKQAQTLEKESW
;
A
#
# COMPACT_ATOMS: atom_id res chain seq x y z
N MET A 1 -10.18 -27.13 -13.86
CA MET A 1 -9.46 -27.70 -12.70
C MET A 1 -8.29 -26.79 -12.40
N ALA A 2 -8.11 -26.37 -11.14
CA ALA A 2 -6.96 -25.52 -10.79
C ALA A 2 -5.68 -26.38 -10.84
N THR A 3 -4.77 -26.06 -11.75
CA THR A 3 -3.49 -26.77 -11.91
C THR A 3 -2.44 -26.15 -11.00
N SER A 4 -1.88 -26.92 -10.08
CA SER A 4 -0.74 -26.48 -9.25
C SER A 4 0.58 -26.69 -9.99
N VAL A 5 1.42 -25.66 -10.07
CA VAL A 5 2.78 -25.75 -10.63
C VAL A 5 3.80 -25.89 -9.49
N LYS A 6 4.77 -26.80 -9.65
CA LYS A 6 5.88 -26.96 -8.70
C LYS A 6 7.08 -26.15 -9.18
N THR A 7 7.68 -25.39 -8.27
CA THR A 7 8.86 -24.58 -8.56
C THR A 7 9.85 -24.73 -7.39
N ALA A 8 11.10 -25.02 -7.70
CA ALA A 8 12.18 -24.99 -6.73
C ALA A 8 12.71 -23.56 -6.60
N ILE A 9 12.94 -23.10 -5.37
CA ILE A 9 13.46 -21.76 -5.08
C ILE A 9 14.71 -21.88 -4.22
N SER A 10 15.74 -21.10 -4.56
CA SER A 10 16.92 -20.95 -3.72
C SER A 10 16.69 -19.82 -2.72
N MET A 11 17.08 -20.04 -1.46
CA MET A 11 17.00 -19.01 -0.41
C MET A 11 18.03 -19.26 0.68
N GLN A 12 18.27 -18.24 1.49
CA GLN A 12 19.14 -18.33 2.65
C GLN A 12 18.59 -19.34 3.66
N GLU A 13 19.47 -20.15 4.25
CA GLU A 13 19.10 -21.18 5.22
C GLU A 13 18.38 -20.59 6.44
N GLU A 14 18.84 -19.44 6.93
CA GLU A 14 18.22 -18.75 8.07
C GLU A 14 16.79 -18.28 7.75
N LEU A 15 16.51 -17.87 6.51
CA LEU A 15 15.15 -17.54 6.08
C LEU A 15 14.29 -18.81 6.03
N PHE A 16 14.83 -19.91 5.51
CA PHE A 16 14.13 -21.19 5.46
C PHE A 16 13.74 -21.69 6.87
N LYS A 17 14.64 -21.57 7.86
CA LYS A 17 14.35 -21.90 9.27
C LYS A 17 13.19 -21.05 9.82
N LYS A 18 13.20 -19.74 9.57
CA LYS A 18 12.10 -18.82 9.97
C LYS A 18 10.77 -19.20 9.33
N VAL A 19 10.78 -19.51 8.03
CA VAL A 19 9.59 -19.96 7.29
C VAL A 19 9.04 -21.25 7.88
N ASN A 20 9.89 -22.24 8.16
CA ASN A 20 9.46 -23.50 8.76
C ASN A 20 8.82 -23.30 10.13
N ARG A 21 9.43 -22.47 10.98
CA ARG A 21 8.88 -22.15 12.31
C ARG A 21 7.51 -21.48 12.20
N LEU A 22 7.40 -20.43 11.38
CA LEU A 22 6.13 -19.71 11.21
C LEU A 22 5.03 -20.58 10.61
N ALA A 23 5.36 -21.43 9.63
CA ALA A 23 4.41 -22.37 9.06
C ALA A 23 3.89 -23.36 10.12
N GLY A 24 4.77 -23.81 11.02
CA GLY A 24 4.40 -24.64 12.18
C GLY A 24 3.50 -23.90 13.18
N GLU A 25 3.87 -22.68 13.56
CA GLU A 25 3.08 -21.83 14.46
C GLU A 25 1.66 -21.55 13.93
N LEU A 26 1.54 -21.36 12.61
CA LEU A 26 0.26 -21.13 11.93
C LEU A 26 -0.48 -22.42 11.54
N ASN A 27 0.10 -23.59 11.80
CA ASN A 27 -0.41 -24.91 11.42
C ASN A 27 -0.80 -25.01 9.92
N ILE A 28 0.06 -24.48 9.04
CA ILE A 28 -0.10 -24.53 7.59
C ILE A 28 1.13 -25.12 6.90
N SER A 29 0.97 -25.58 5.66
CA SER A 29 2.11 -26.02 4.87
C SER A 29 2.99 -24.83 4.47
N ARG A 30 4.29 -25.11 4.30
CA ARG A 30 5.27 -24.14 3.78
C ARG A 30 4.86 -23.58 2.43
N SER A 31 4.34 -24.43 1.54
CA SER A 31 3.84 -24.01 0.23
C SER A 31 2.66 -23.04 0.36
N LYS A 32 1.74 -23.28 1.29
CA LYS A 32 0.62 -22.37 1.56
C LYS A 32 1.10 -21.03 2.09
N LEU A 33 2.07 -21.02 3.01
CA LEU A 33 2.69 -19.79 3.51
C LEU A 33 3.32 -18.99 2.36
N PHE A 34 4.06 -19.63 1.46
CA PHE A 34 4.65 -18.95 0.29
C PHE A 34 3.59 -18.38 -0.65
N VAL A 35 2.53 -19.14 -0.96
CA VAL A 35 1.43 -18.64 -1.80
C VAL A 35 0.79 -17.40 -1.17
N MET A 36 0.50 -17.44 0.13
CA MET A 36 -0.07 -16.29 0.84
C MET A 36 0.85 -15.07 0.80
N ALA A 37 2.15 -15.28 1.06
CA ALA A 37 3.13 -14.19 1.05
C ALA A 37 3.27 -13.55 -0.34
N VAL A 38 3.30 -14.36 -1.41
CA VAL A 38 3.40 -13.87 -2.79
C VAL A 38 2.14 -13.11 -3.19
N GLN A 39 0.96 -13.62 -2.85
CA GLN A 39 -0.31 -12.93 -3.11
C GLN A 39 -0.38 -11.57 -2.41
N ASP A 40 0.01 -11.52 -1.13
CA ASP A 40 0.05 -10.28 -0.36
C ASP A 40 1.07 -9.29 -0.94
N TYR A 41 2.25 -9.76 -1.34
CA TYR A 41 3.27 -8.93 -1.96
C TYR A 41 2.82 -8.33 -3.30
N ILE A 42 2.18 -9.14 -4.17
CA ILE A 42 1.62 -8.66 -5.44
C ILE A 42 0.57 -7.58 -5.18
N LYS A 43 -0.37 -7.85 -4.27
CA LYS A 43 -1.44 -6.89 -3.93
C LYS A 43 -0.87 -5.57 -3.41
N LYS A 44 0.15 -5.62 -2.56
CA LYS A 44 0.86 -4.42 -2.06
C LYS A 44 1.50 -3.65 -3.20
N ASN A 45 2.16 -4.34 -4.12
CA ASN A 45 2.80 -3.69 -5.27
C ASN A 45 1.78 -3.05 -6.22
N GLU A 46 0.67 -3.73 -6.49
CA GLU A 46 -0.45 -3.17 -7.28
C GLU A 46 -1.03 -1.91 -6.62
N SER A 47 -1.24 -1.94 -5.30
CA SER A 47 -1.72 -0.78 -4.56
C SER A 47 -0.77 0.41 -4.64
N GLN A 48 0.55 0.19 -4.53
CA GLN A 48 1.55 1.24 -4.67
C GLN A 48 1.60 1.81 -6.09
N ASN A 49 1.46 0.95 -7.10
CA ASN A 49 1.39 1.38 -8.48
C ASN A 49 0.13 2.23 -8.76
N LEU A 50 -1.02 1.84 -8.21
CA LEU A 50 -2.24 2.63 -8.31
C LEU A 50 -2.07 4.00 -7.64
N LEU A 51 -1.51 4.04 -6.42
CA LEU A 51 -1.25 5.29 -5.72
C LEU A 51 -0.31 6.21 -6.51
N SER A 52 0.74 5.64 -7.11
CA SER A 52 1.67 6.36 -7.98
C SER A 52 0.97 6.96 -9.20
N GLN A 53 0.07 6.22 -9.84
CA GLN A 53 -0.72 6.73 -10.97
C GLN A 53 -1.67 7.86 -10.58
N ILE A 54 -2.31 7.76 -9.41
CA ILE A 54 -3.15 8.83 -8.86
C ILE A 54 -2.30 10.07 -8.63
N ASN A 55 -1.20 9.95 -7.89
CA ASN A 55 -0.30 11.07 -7.63
C ASN A 55 0.22 11.70 -8.93
N LYS A 56 0.52 10.87 -9.95
CA LYS A 56 0.91 11.34 -11.28
C LYS A 56 -0.19 12.15 -11.97
N ALA A 57 -1.43 11.69 -11.91
CA ALA A 57 -2.58 12.40 -12.49
C ALA A 57 -2.85 13.74 -11.79
N PHE A 58 -2.51 13.85 -10.50
CA PHE A 58 -2.63 15.08 -9.70
C PHE A 58 -1.28 15.81 -9.52
N SER A 59 -0.27 15.52 -10.35
CA SER A 59 1.04 16.20 -10.27
C SER A 59 1.05 17.60 -10.87
N ASP A 60 -0.02 17.96 -11.58
CA ASP A 60 -0.16 19.27 -12.17
C ASP A 60 -0.14 20.32 -11.07
N HIS A 61 0.61 21.40 -11.32
CA HIS A 61 0.72 22.47 -10.35
C HIS A 61 -0.55 23.30 -10.41
N PRO A 62 -1.07 23.75 -9.25
CA PRO A 62 -2.30 24.51 -9.24
C PRO A 62 -2.14 25.77 -10.08
N ASP A 63 -3.12 26.06 -10.92
CA ASP A 63 -3.07 27.27 -11.75
C ASP A 63 -3.25 28.54 -10.89
N SER A 64 -3.00 29.70 -11.49
CA SER A 64 -3.06 30.98 -10.75
C SER A 64 -4.43 31.30 -10.16
N ASP A 65 -5.51 30.76 -10.74
CA ASP A 65 -6.86 30.96 -10.26
C ASP A 65 -7.21 29.95 -9.16
N GLU A 66 -6.75 28.70 -9.28
CA GLU A 66 -6.80 27.69 -8.22
C GLU A 66 -6.05 28.15 -6.97
N ILE A 67 -4.87 28.77 -7.10
CA ILE A 67 -4.13 29.37 -5.98
C ILE A 67 -4.93 30.50 -5.32
N LYS A 68 -5.59 31.37 -6.11
CA LYS A 68 -6.43 32.46 -5.58
C LYS A 68 -7.67 31.91 -4.86
N VAL A 69 -8.31 30.87 -5.40
CA VAL A 69 -9.45 30.21 -4.76
C VAL A 69 -9.01 29.56 -3.44
N HIS A 70 -7.89 28.84 -3.46
CA HIS A 70 -7.35 28.17 -2.27
C HIS A 70 -7.00 29.15 -1.15
N SER A 71 -6.31 30.25 -1.47
CA SER A 71 -5.98 31.30 -0.48
C SER A 71 -7.21 31.97 0.13
N LYS A 72 -8.24 32.26 -0.67
CA LYS A 72 -9.53 32.77 -0.17
C LYS A 72 -10.26 31.76 0.72
N MET A 73 -10.20 30.48 0.35
CA MET A 73 -10.78 29.40 1.16
C MET A 73 -10.11 29.29 2.52
N LEU A 74 -8.77 29.32 2.58
CA LEU A 74 -8.00 29.30 3.83
C LEU A 74 -8.31 30.50 4.74
N GLN A 75 -8.39 31.70 4.17
CA GLN A 75 -8.77 32.90 4.92
C GLN A 75 -10.18 32.78 5.53
N LYS A 76 -11.13 32.26 4.76
CA LYS A 76 -12.50 32.04 5.24
C LYS A 76 -12.56 30.96 6.32
N GLN A 77 -11.77 29.90 6.19
CA GLN A 77 -11.68 28.84 7.19
C GLN A 77 -11.12 29.36 8.51
N ALA A 78 -10.02 30.12 8.47
CA ALA A 78 -9.43 30.73 9.67
C ALA A 78 -10.43 31.65 10.40
N GLN A 79 -11.13 32.51 9.66
CA GLN A 79 -12.16 33.39 10.22
C GLN A 79 -13.37 32.63 10.80
N THR A 80 -13.63 31.41 10.34
CA THR A 80 -14.72 30.58 10.87
C THR A 80 -14.28 29.86 12.14
N LEU A 81 -13.04 29.35 12.18
CA LEU A 81 -12.46 28.74 13.37
C LEU A 81 -12.23 29.74 14.51
N GLU A 82 -11.90 31.00 14.21
CA GLU A 82 -11.85 32.08 15.21
C GLU A 82 -13.24 32.43 15.79
N LYS A 83 -14.31 32.16 15.04
CA LYS A 83 -15.69 32.40 15.46
C LYS A 83 -16.30 31.23 16.21
N GLU A 84 -15.82 30.02 15.99
CA GLU A 84 -16.17 28.84 16.79
C GLU A 84 -15.22 28.70 17.98
N SER A 85 -15.31 29.64 18.93
CA SER A 85 -14.88 29.35 20.29
C SER A 85 -15.93 28.44 20.90
N TRP A 86 -15.59 27.16 21.09
CA TRP A 86 -16.27 26.37 22.12
C TRP A 86 -16.01 26.96 23.51
#